data_AF-A0A7J9HLL0-F1
#
_entry.id   AF-A0A7J9HLL0-F1
#
_cell.length_a   1.000
_cell.length_b   1.000
_cell.length_c   1.000
_cell.angle_alpha   90.00
_cell.angle_beta   90.00
_cell.angle_gamma   90.00
#
_symmetry.space_group_name_H-M   'P 1'
#
loop_
_entity.id
_entity.type
_entity.pdbx_description
1 polymer ?
#
loop_
_entity_poly.entity_id
_entity_poly.type
_entity_poly.pdbx_seq_one_letter_code
_entity_poly.pdbx_strand_id
1 'polypeptide(L)'
;MFQMLAFKNGACLKDNTKLVSIKKDGDQGLKVAASNGENFWGKKYVVVVGDWMRNLVKTVCGIELPIQPLEANVCYWRIKDGHEVEYAIGNNFRCSLAMDIRTFLAHYHWSTRDLLK
;
A
#
# COMPACT_ATOMS: atom_id res chain seq x y z
N MET A 1 0.11 -1.84 15.16
CA MET A 1 0.77 -1.42 13.91
C MET A 1 1.84 -2.43 13.53
N PHE A 2 1.78 -3.04 12.34
CA PHE A 2 2.66 -4.15 11.96
C PHE A 2 4.13 -3.75 11.72
N GLN A 3 4.40 -2.52 11.28
CA GLN A 3 5.77 -2.02 11.12
C GLN A 3 6.56 -2.08 12.44
N MET A 4 5.94 -1.64 13.55
CA MET A 4 6.55 -1.67 14.88
C MET A 4 6.89 -3.10 15.32
N LEU A 5 6.04 -4.08 14.96
CA LEU A 5 6.32 -5.49 15.23
C LEU A 5 7.52 -5.99 14.44
N ALA A 6 7.67 -5.59 13.16
CA ALA A 6 8.81 -5.98 12.34
C ALA A 6 10.13 -5.45 12.92
N PHE A 7 10.17 -4.19 13.36
CA PHE A 7 11.35 -3.61 14.03
C PHE A 7 11.73 -4.39 15.30
N LYS A 8 10.74 -4.74 16.14
CA LYS A 8 10.96 -5.55 17.35
C LYS A 8 11.56 -6.92 17.04
N ASN A 9 11.38 -7.43 15.82
CA ASN A 9 11.93 -8.70 15.36
C ASN A 9 13.17 -8.51 14.47
N GLY A 10 13.86 -7.36 14.55
CA GLY A 10 15.16 -7.14 13.91
C GLY A 10 15.09 -6.65 12.46
N ALA A 11 13.91 -6.28 11.95
CA ALA A 11 13.82 -5.61 10.65
C ALA A 11 14.35 -4.17 10.76
N CYS A 12 15.01 -3.71 9.69
CA CYS A 12 15.45 -2.33 9.54
C CYS A 12 14.58 -1.61 8.49
N LEU A 13 14.24 -0.34 8.73
CA LEU A 13 13.58 0.51 7.75
C LEU A 13 14.54 1.58 7.27
N LYS A 14 14.59 1.74 5.95
CA LYS A 14 15.26 2.85 5.30
C LYS A 14 14.24 3.53 4.40
N ASP A 15 13.88 4.76 4.74
CA ASP A 15 12.95 5.58 3.97
C ASP A 15 13.69 6.69 3.22
N ASN A 16 12.93 7.54 2.50
CA ASN A 16 13.46 8.67 1.72
C ASN A 16 14.59 8.29 0.74
N THR A 17 14.64 7.03 0.33
CA THR A 17 15.70 6.45 -0.48
C THR A 17 15.08 5.88 -1.75
N LYS A 18 15.23 6.59 -2.87
CA LYS A 18 14.70 6.15 -4.17
C LYS A 18 15.64 5.12 -4.79
N LEU A 19 15.10 3.96 -5.15
CA LEU A 19 15.85 2.94 -5.89
C LEU A 19 15.89 3.29 -7.38
N VAL A 20 17.08 3.16 -7.99
CA VAL A 20 17.32 3.54 -9.40
C VAL A 20 17.78 2.37 -10.26
N SER A 21 18.33 1.31 -9.68
CA SER A 21 18.68 0.10 -10.43
C SER A 21 18.66 -1.15 -9.57
N ILE A 22 18.36 -2.28 -10.19
CA ILE A 22 18.51 -3.62 -9.62
C ILE A 22 19.24 -4.44 -10.68
N LYS A 23 20.39 -5.01 -10.33
CA LYS A 23 21.23 -5.78 -11.26
C LYS A 23 21.73 -7.05 -10.58
N LYS A 24 21.97 -8.09 -11.36
CA LYS A 24 22.66 -9.29 -10.87
C LYS A 24 24.14 -8.97 -10.65
N ASP A 25 24.69 -9.40 -9.53
CA ASP A 25 26.08 -9.19 -9.13
C ASP A 25 26.80 -10.55 -9.08
N GLY A 26 27.15 -11.07 -10.27
CA GLY A 26 27.75 -12.39 -10.43
C GLY A 26 26.94 -13.51 -9.74
N ASP A 27 27.64 -14.33 -8.95
CA ASP A 27 27.07 -15.40 -8.13
C ASP A 27 26.66 -14.94 -6.72
N GLN A 28 26.92 -13.67 -6.36
CA GLN A 28 26.66 -13.13 -5.01
C GLN A 28 25.20 -12.70 -4.80
N GLY A 29 24.42 -12.63 -5.88
CA GLY A 29 22.98 -12.35 -5.84
C GLY A 29 22.61 -11.10 -6.63
N LEU A 30 21.80 -10.25 -6.03
CA LEU A 30 21.30 -9.00 -6.61
C LEU A 30 21.90 -7.80 -5.87
N LYS A 31 22.29 -6.78 -6.62
CA LYS A 31 22.72 -5.47 -6.15
C LYS A 31 21.68 -4.43 -6.52
N VAL A 32 21.28 -3.65 -5.54
CA VAL A 32 20.32 -2.55 -5.68
C VAL A 32 21.04 -1.24 -5.41
N ALA A 33 20.94 -0.29 -6.34
CA ALA A 33 21.50 1.05 -6.19
C ALA A 33 20.40 2.06 -5.91
N ALA A 34 20.64 2.95 -4.97
CA ALA A 34 19.79 4.09 -4.65
C ALA A 34 20.31 5.39 -5.27
N SER A 35 19.41 6.36 -5.44
CA SER A 35 19.72 7.67 -6.04
C SER A 35 20.72 8.49 -5.23
N ASN A 36 20.88 8.19 -3.94
CA ASN A 36 21.84 8.83 -3.04
C ASN A 36 23.24 8.18 -3.10
N GLY A 37 23.47 7.22 -4.00
CA GLY A 37 24.75 6.53 -4.16
C GLY A 37 24.93 5.29 -3.27
N GLU A 38 24.00 5.03 -2.35
CA GLU A 38 24.03 3.82 -1.52
C GLU A 38 23.75 2.57 -2.35
N ASN A 39 24.37 1.46 -1.93
CA ASN A 39 24.18 0.16 -2.55
C ASN A 39 23.77 -0.87 -1.50
N PHE A 40 22.86 -1.76 -1.87
CA PHE A 40 22.35 -2.84 -1.05
C PHE A 40 22.56 -4.17 -1.78
N TRP A 41 22.90 -5.22 -1.04
CA TRP A 41 23.11 -6.56 -1.59
C TRP A 41 22.23 -7.59 -0.89
N GLY A 42 21.74 -8.55 -1.67
CA GLY A 42 20.86 -9.58 -1.16
C GLY A 42 20.72 -10.76 -2.13
N LYS A 43 20.47 -11.94 -1.57
CA LYS A 43 20.21 -13.15 -2.36
C LYS A 43 18.82 -13.15 -2.98
N LYS A 44 17.86 -12.49 -2.32
CA LYS A 44 16.45 -12.40 -2.74
C LYS A 44 15.95 -10.99 -2.48
N TYR A 45 15.11 -10.49 -3.37
CA TYR A 45 14.43 -9.20 -3.23
C TYR A 45 12.93 -9.39 -3.46
N VAL A 46 12.12 -8.76 -2.61
CA VAL A 46 10.68 -8.66 -2.79
C VAL A 46 10.38 -7.21 -3.10
N VAL A 47 9.76 -6.96 -4.26
CA VAL A 47 9.48 -5.61 -4.74
C VAL A 47 8.01 -5.31 -4.48
N VAL A 48 7.75 -4.32 -3.60
CA VAL A 48 6.40 -3.88 -3.23
C VAL A 48 6.36 -2.36 -3.36
N VAL A 49 6.04 -1.85 -4.56
CA VAL A 49 6.15 -0.42 -4.90
C VAL A 49 4.84 0.20 -5.39
N GLY A 50 3.71 -0.46 -5.14
CA GLY A 50 2.38 0.07 -5.46
C GLY A 50 2.18 0.39 -6.94
N ASP A 51 1.64 1.57 -7.22
CA ASP A 51 1.36 2.10 -8.55
C ASP A 51 2.63 2.30 -9.42
N TRP A 52 3.81 2.45 -8.81
CA TRP A 52 5.08 2.59 -9.53
C TRP A 52 5.60 1.29 -10.13
N MET A 53 4.92 0.16 -9.91
CA MET A 53 5.34 -1.16 -10.37
C MET A 53 5.55 -1.22 -11.89
N ARG A 54 4.67 -0.57 -12.67
CA ARG A 54 4.81 -0.50 -14.14
C ARG A 54 6.14 0.13 -14.54
N ASN A 55 6.48 1.27 -13.93
CA ASN A 55 7.68 2.03 -14.29
C ASN A 55 8.94 1.29 -13.82
N LEU A 56 8.95 0.80 -12.58
CA LEU A 56 10.12 0.13 -12.03
C LEU A 56 10.46 -1.15 -12.79
N VAL A 57 9.47 -2.00 -13.07
CA VAL A 57 9.69 -3.27 -13.79
C VAL A 57 10.11 -3.02 -15.23
N LYS A 58 9.56 -2.00 -15.90
CA LYS A 58 9.99 -1.61 -17.24
C LYS A 58 11.45 -1.13 -17.23
N THR A 59 11.85 -0.30 -16.27
CA THR A 59 13.22 0.21 -16.16
C THR A 59 14.23 -0.87 -15.79
N VAL A 60 13.87 -1.78 -14.88
CA VAL A 60 14.79 -2.76 -14.31
C VAL A 60 14.83 -4.07 -15.10
N CYS A 61 13.67 -4.55 -15.55
CA CYS A 61 13.53 -5.86 -16.19
C CYS A 61 13.26 -5.75 -17.69
N GLY A 62 12.97 -4.56 -18.22
CA GLY A 62 12.55 -4.38 -19.62
C GLY A 62 11.14 -4.91 -19.93
N ILE A 63 10.39 -5.32 -18.91
CA ILE A 63 9.05 -5.91 -19.06
C ILE A 63 8.01 -4.84 -18.77
N GLU A 64 7.03 -4.69 -19.67
CA GLU A 64 5.90 -3.80 -19.43
C GLU A 64 4.71 -4.59 -18.86
N LEU A 65 4.34 -4.25 -17.62
CA LEU A 65 3.20 -4.86 -16.96
C LEU A 65 1.90 -4.11 -17.33
N PRO A 66 0.78 -4.82 -17.58
CA PRO A 66 -0.49 -4.21 -17.93
C PRO A 66 -1.24 -3.66 -16.70
N ILE A 67 -0.56 -2.88 -15.85
CA ILE A 67 -1.12 -2.31 -14.60
C ILE A 67 -1.54 -0.86 -14.82
N GLN A 68 -2.82 -0.53 -14.64
CA GLN A 68 -3.31 0.84 -14.72
C GLN A 68 -3.58 1.38 -13.30
N PRO A 69 -2.82 2.38 -12.81
CA PRO A 69 -3.15 3.06 -11.57
C PRO A 69 -4.52 3.76 -11.69
N LEU A 70 -5.33 3.67 -10.64
CA LEU A 70 -6.59 4.38 -10.53
C LEU A 70 -6.50 5.36 -9.36
N GLU A 71 -6.90 6.59 -9.62
CA GLU A 71 -6.98 7.63 -8.59
C GLU A 71 -8.34 7.54 -7.89
N ALA A 72 -8.34 7.57 -6.56
CA ALA A 72 -9.53 7.62 -5.74
C ALA A 72 -9.46 8.82 -4.80
N ASN A 73 -10.51 9.65 -4.82
CA ASN A 73 -10.61 10.80 -3.92
C ASN A 73 -11.16 10.35 -2.57
N VAL A 74 -10.50 10.78 -1.49
CA VAL A 74 -10.97 10.58 -0.12
C VAL A 74 -11.18 11.93 0.52
N CYS A 75 -12.40 12.17 1.00
CA CYS A 75 -12.78 13.41 1.66
C CYS A 75 -12.98 13.14 3.15
N TYR A 76 -12.48 14.05 3.98
CA TYR A 76 -12.62 13.98 5.43
C TYR A 76 -13.43 15.18 5.90
N TRP A 77 -14.41 14.91 6.76
CA TRP A 77 -15.19 15.94 7.44
C TRP A 77 -14.97 15.83 8.93
N ARG A 78 -14.84 16.99 9.58
CA ARG A 78 -14.84 17.06 11.03
C ARG A 78 -16.25 16.74 11.54
N ILE A 79 -16.32 15.89 12.56
CA ILE A 79 -17.57 15.60 13.27
C ILE A 79 -18.03 16.90 13.97
N LYS A 80 -19.32 17.19 13.91
CA LYS A 80 -19.89 18.37 14.57
C LYS A 80 -19.76 18.23 16.09
N ASP A 81 -19.53 19.36 16.76
CA ASP A 81 -19.44 19.43 18.22
C ASP A 81 -20.68 18.81 18.88
N GLY A 82 -20.48 17.97 19.90
CA GLY A 82 -21.54 17.28 20.62
C GLY A 82 -21.96 15.93 20.01
N HIS A 83 -21.46 15.57 18.81
CA HIS A 83 -21.74 14.29 18.16
C HIS A 83 -20.55 13.33 18.15
N GLU A 84 -19.44 13.65 18.82
CA GLU A 84 -18.21 12.86 18.78
C GLU A 84 -18.41 11.43 19.29
N VAL A 85 -19.27 11.25 20.30
CA VAL A 85 -19.60 9.94 20.87
C VAL A 85 -20.26 9.05 19.83
N GLU A 86 -21.20 9.57 19.02
CA GLU A 86 -21.94 8.80 18.00
C GLU A 86 -21.01 8.19 16.94
N TYR A 87 -19.92 8.89 16.60
CA TYR A 87 -18.93 8.47 15.61
C TYR A 87 -17.68 7.83 16.23
N ALA A 88 -17.66 7.64 17.56
CA ALA A 88 -16.53 7.03 18.26
C ALA A 88 -16.40 5.54 17.91
N ILE A 89 -15.15 5.05 17.95
CA ILE A 89 -14.84 3.63 17.74
C ILE A 89 -15.60 2.80 18.78
N GLY A 90 -16.36 1.81 18.32
CA GLY A 90 -17.19 0.95 19.18
C GLY A 90 -18.64 1.38 19.31
N ASN A 91 -19.02 2.58 18.85
CA ASN A 91 -20.40 3.06 18.95
C ASN A 91 -21.30 2.64 17.76
N ASN A 92 -20.91 1.58 17.05
CA ASN A 92 -21.64 0.96 15.93
C ASN A 92 -22.00 1.91 14.77
N PHE A 93 -21.28 3.02 14.60
CA PHE A 93 -21.42 3.85 13.41
C PHE A 93 -21.12 3.02 12.15
N ARG A 94 -22.04 3.04 11.19
CA ARG A 94 -22.00 2.13 10.04
C ARG A 94 -21.16 2.72 8.91
N CYS A 95 -20.35 1.86 8.30
CA CYS A 95 -19.81 2.14 6.98
C CYS A 95 -20.97 2.13 5.98
N SER A 96 -21.23 3.26 5.32
CA SER A 96 -22.20 3.37 4.25
C SER A 96 -21.50 3.47 2.91
N LEU A 97 -22.00 2.72 1.92
CA LEU A 97 -21.56 2.81 0.54
C LEU A 97 -22.66 3.55 -0.25
N ALA A 98 -22.34 4.75 -0.73
CA ALA A 98 -23.18 5.46 -1.68
C ALA A 98 -22.62 5.26 -3.08
N MET A 99 -23.42 4.72 -3.99
CA MET A 99 -23.08 4.57 -5.41
C MET A 99 -23.95 5.53 -6.23
N ASP A 100 -23.36 6.25 -7.18
CA ASP A 100 -24.11 7.11 -8.11
C ASP A 100 -25.03 6.23 -8.98
N ILE A 101 -26.31 6.58 -9.05
CA ILE A 101 -27.39 5.79 -9.67
C ILE A 101 -27.24 5.64 -11.20
N ARG A 102 -26.26 6.33 -11.81
CA ARG A 102 -25.91 6.14 -13.22
C ARG A 102 -25.05 4.91 -13.51
N THR A 103 -24.55 4.21 -12.48
CA THR A 103 -23.81 2.96 -12.65
C THR A 103 -24.39 1.88 -11.75
N PHE A 104 -25.30 1.07 -12.31
CA PHE A 104 -25.85 -0.21 -11.81
C PHE A 104 -26.09 -0.36 -10.29
N LEU A 105 -27.38 -0.44 -9.93
CA LEU A 105 -27.90 -0.84 -8.64
C LEU A 105 -27.46 -2.26 -8.25
N ALA A 106 -26.68 -2.37 -7.17
CA ALA A 106 -26.72 -3.52 -6.29
C ALA A 106 -26.45 -3.06 -4.84
N HIS A 107 -27.50 -3.02 -4.02
CA HIS A 107 -27.35 -2.85 -2.58
C HIS A 107 -26.72 -4.12 -2.02
N TYR A 108 -25.43 -4.09 -1.69
CA TYR A 108 -24.80 -5.14 -0.90
C TYR A 108 -24.75 -4.74 0.57
N HIS A 109 -25.34 -5.59 1.41
CA HIS A 109 -25.23 -5.53 2.86
C HIS A 109 -23.93 -6.25 3.26
N TRP A 110 -22.97 -5.53 3.85
CA TRP A 110 -21.77 -6.13 4.43
C TRP A 110 -21.72 -5.82 5.92
N SER A 111 -21.85 -6.86 6.74
CA SER A 111 -21.78 -6.79 8.20
C SER A 111 -20.45 -7.39 8.65
N THR A 112 -19.65 -6.63 9.38
CA THR A 112 -18.36 -7.09 9.93
C THR A 112 -18.50 -8.21 10.97
N ARG A 113 -19.72 -8.64 11.31
CA ARG A 113 -19.97 -9.83 12.15
C ARG A 113 -19.72 -11.15 11.43
N ASP A 114 -19.68 -11.17 10.10
CA ASP A 114 -19.55 -12.41 9.32
C ASP A 114 -18.09 -12.88 9.16
N LEU A 115 -17.11 -12.12 9.65
CA LEU A 115 -15.67 -12.44 9.56
C LEU A 115 -15.03 -12.94 10.87
N LEU A 116 -15.81 -13.13 11.93
CA LEU A 116 -15.33 -13.58 13.24
C LEU A 116 -16.02 -14.87 13.72
N LYS A 117 -16.25 -15.83 12.82
CA LYS A 117 -16.60 -17.20 13.19
C LYS A 117 -15.53 -18.17 12.68
#